data_AF-A5KV93-F1
#
_entry.id   AF-A5KV93-F1
#
_cell.length_a   1.000
_cell.length_b   1.000
_cell.length_c   1.000
_cell.angle_alpha   90.00
_cell.angle_beta   90.00
_cell.angle_gamma   90.00
#
_symmetry.space_group_name_H-M   'P 1'
#
loop_
_entity.id
_entity.type
_entity.pdbx_description
1 polymer ?
#
loop_
_entity_poly.entity_id
_entity_poly.type
_entity_poly.pdbx_seq_one_letter_code
_entity_poly.pdbx_strand_id
1 'polypeptide(L)'
;MLDDERKKSYIWLYGCGPYRDGNAQAPGIVLFDYQEGSRGHHCPQAYLSNYTGYLHVDGYKAYEKTEAKLVGCWAHARRKFIEAEQSQPKGKQGKGGKI
;
A
#
# COMPACT_ATOMS: atom_id res chain seq x y z
N MET A 1 -30.34 -8.36 -23.23
CA MET A 1 -29.99 -7.27 -22.30
C MET A 1 -28.94 -7.84 -21.37
N LEU A 2 -27.72 -7.31 -21.39
CA LEU A 2 -26.70 -7.65 -20.41
C LEU A 2 -27.04 -6.86 -19.15
N ASP A 3 -27.87 -7.43 -18.29
CA ASP A 3 -28.06 -6.95 -16.93
C ASP A 3 -26.83 -7.35 -16.11
N ASP A 4 -25.68 -6.75 -16.43
CA ASP A 4 -24.43 -6.95 -15.70
C ASP A 4 -24.34 -5.86 -14.61
N GLU A 5 -24.73 -6.22 -13.39
CA GLU A 5 -24.53 -5.40 -12.21
C GLU A 5 -23.08 -4.91 -12.17
N ARG A 6 -22.86 -3.59 -12.10
CA ARG A 6 -21.53 -3.00 -11.89
C ARG A 6 -20.99 -3.35 -10.50
N LYS A 7 -20.53 -4.59 -10.31
CA LYS A 7 -19.91 -5.08 -9.08
C LYS A 7 -18.51 -4.49 -8.97
N LYS A 8 -18.20 -3.91 -7.80
CA LYS A 8 -16.86 -3.39 -7.53
C LYS A 8 -15.90 -4.56 -7.42
N SER A 9 -14.76 -4.45 -8.08
CA SER A 9 -13.65 -5.38 -7.92
C SER A 9 -12.37 -4.62 -7.61
N TYR A 10 -11.43 -5.32 -7.00
CA TYR A 10 -10.16 -4.76 -6.56
C TYR A 10 -9.02 -5.62 -7.06
N ILE A 11 -7.89 -4.99 -7.35
CA ILE A 11 -6.66 -5.67 -7.74
C ILE A 11 -5.59 -5.32 -6.72
N TRP A 12 -4.94 -6.32 -6.16
CA TRP A 12 -3.72 -6.19 -5.39
C TRP A 12 -2.52 -6.41 -6.30
N LEU A 13 -1.49 -5.58 -6.13
CA LEU A 13 -0.24 -5.69 -6.86
C LEU A 13 0.85 -6.06 -5.87
N TYR A 14 1.45 -7.23 -6.06
CA TYR A 14 2.58 -7.69 -5.27
C TYR A 14 3.82 -7.69 -6.15
N GLY A 15 4.79 -6.86 -5.78
CA GLY A 15 6.07 -6.78 -6.48
C GLY A 15 7.18 -7.39 -5.65
N CYS A 16 8.02 -8.20 -6.26
CA CYS A 16 9.35 -8.50 -5.75
C CYS A 16 10.40 -8.08 -6.79
N GLY A 17 11.56 -7.66 -6.31
CA GLY A 17 12.68 -7.23 -7.14
C GLY A 17 13.96 -7.88 -6.63
N PRO A 18 15.06 -7.77 -7.40
CA PRO A 18 16.33 -8.31 -6.99
C PRO A 18 16.70 -7.77 -5.60
N TYR A 19 16.93 -8.68 -4.67
CA TYR A 19 17.32 -8.32 -3.31
C TYR A 19 18.72 -7.69 -3.36
N ARG A 20 18.92 -6.59 -2.62
CA ARG A 20 20.13 -5.76 -2.71
C ARG A 20 21.36 -6.39 -2.01
N ASP A 21 21.25 -7.63 -1.54
CA ASP A 21 22.34 -8.35 -0.85
C ASP A 21 23.27 -9.14 -1.79
N GLY A 22 23.09 -9.00 -3.11
CA GLY A 22 24.03 -9.54 -4.10
C GLY A 22 23.58 -10.84 -4.77
N ASN A 23 22.44 -11.42 -4.40
CA ASN A 23 21.82 -12.47 -5.22
C ASN A 23 20.91 -11.83 -6.30
N ALA A 24 21.55 -11.18 -7.26
CA ALA A 24 20.92 -10.44 -8.36
C ALA A 24 20.18 -11.36 -9.37
N GLN A 25 20.10 -12.66 -9.11
CA GLN A 25 19.51 -13.65 -10.01
C GLN A 25 17.99 -13.77 -9.90
N ALA A 26 17.35 -13.24 -8.85
CA ALA A 26 15.90 -13.28 -8.74
C ALA A 26 15.25 -12.30 -9.74
N PRO A 27 14.45 -12.77 -10.72
CA PRO A 27 13.77 -11.87 -11.64
C PRO A 27 12.78 -11.01 -10.87
N GLY A 28 12.65 -9.75 -11.27
CA GLY A 28 11.57 -8.91 -10.77
C GLY A 28 10.23 -9.47 -11.23
N ILE A 29 9.34 -9.79 -10.29
CA ILE A 29 8.01 -10.33 -10.57
C ILE A 29 6.98 -9.33 -10.05
N VAL A 30 5.94 -9.10 -10.85
CA VAL A 30 4.74 -8.38 -10.42
C VAL A 30 3.56 -9.33 -10.58
N LEU A 31 2.91 -9.66 -9.47
CA LEU A 31 1.68 -10.44 -9.45
C LEU A 31 0.49 -9.49 -9.34
N PHE A 32 -0.49 -9.68 -10.22
CA PHE A 32 -1.80 -9.05 -10.15
C PHE A 32 -2.80 -10.05 -9.58
N ASP A 33 -3.30 -9.78 -8.38
CA ASP A 33 -4.26 -10.63 -7.68
C ASP A 33 -5.63 -9.94 -7.67
N TYR A 34 -6.58 -10.54 -8.40
CA TYR A 34 -7.93 -10.02 -8.54
C TYR A 34 -8.82 -10.54 -7.41
N GLN A 35 -9.41 -9.62 -6.66
CA GLN A 35 -10.28 -9.91 -5.52
C GLN A 35 -11.69 -9.39 -5.81
N GLU A 36 -12.64 -10.33 -5.85
CA GLU A 36 -14.05 -10.03 -6.06
C GLU A 36 -14.64 -9.30 -4.85
N GLY A 37 -15.13 -8.08 -5.06
CA GLY A 37 -15.91 -7.35 -4.05
C GLY A 37 -15.14 -6.83 -2.82
N SER A 38 -13.87 -7.20 -2.61
CA SER A 38 -13.16 -6.84 -1.39
C SER A 38 -11.73 -6.32 -1.55
N ARG A 39 -11.43 -5.27 -0.79
CA ARG A 39 -10.09 -4.77 -0.46
C ARG A 39 -9.79 -4.90 1.03
N GLY A 40 -10.43 -5.88 1.67
CA GLY A 40 -10.30 -6.16 3.10
C GLY A 40 -8.93 -6.69 3.46
N HIS A 41 -8.63 -6.71 4.76
CA HIS A 41 -7.35 -7.22 5.26
C HIS A 41 -7.09 -8.70 4.96
N HIS A 42 -8.15 -9.50 4.77
CA HIS A 42 -8.02 -10.93 4.50
C HIS A 42 -7.34 -11.22 3.16
N CYS A 43 -7.46 -10.33 2.16
CA CYS A 43 -6.83 -10.51 0.85
C CYS A 43 -5.29 -10.56 0.96
N PRO A 44 -4.61 -9.49 1.44
CA PRO A 44 -3.15 -9.54 1.59
C PRO A 44 -2.70 -10.49 2.68
N GLN A 45 -3.53 -10.72 3.71
CA GLN A 45 -3.20 -11.67 4.80
C GLN A 45 -3.13 -13.12 4.30
N ALA A 46 -4.04 -13.53 3.41
CA ALA A 46 -4.03 -14.87 2.85
C ALA A 46 -2.82 -15.07 1.91
N TYR A 47 -2.59 -14.13 1.00
CA TYR A 47 -1.48 -14.22 0.04
C TYR A 47 -0.11 -14.15 0.72
N LEU A 48 0.07 -13.24 1.69
CA LEU A 48 1.32 -13.04 2.43
C LEU A 48 1.42 -13.94 3.67
N SER A 49 0.65 -15.03 3.73
CA SER A 49 0.72 -15.97 4.85
C SER A 49 2.15 -16.50 5.04
N ASN A 50 2.63 -16.50 6.29
CA ASN A 50 3.98 -16.89 6.68
C ASN A 50 5.11 -15.98 6.16
N TYR A 51 4.81 -14.87 5.49
CA TYR A 51 5.82 -13.89 5.11
C TYR A 51 6.10 -12.93 6.27
N THR A 52 7.30 -13.04 6.86
CA THR A 52 7.75 -12.22 8.00
C THR A 52 8.86 -11.22 7.62
N GLY A 53 9.11 -11.06 6.32
CA GLY A 53 10.13 -10.15 5.77
C GLY A 53 9.66 -8.69 5.71
N TYR A 54 10.44 -7.84 5.03
CA TYR A 54 10.08 -6.44 4.85
C TYR A 54 9.08 -6.23 3.71
N LEU A 55 7.91 -5.67 4.02
CA LEU A 55 6.88 -5.35 3.05
C LEU A 55 6.78 -3.82 2.87
N HIS A 56 7.14 -3.33 1.68
CA HIS A 56 7.00 -1.92 1.33
C HIS A 56 5.52 -1.62 1.01
N VAL A 57 4.90 -0.72 1.78
CA VAL A 57 3.46 -0.43 1.67
C VAL A 57 3.17 1.06 1.57
N ASP A 58 1.99 1.41 1.06
CA ASP A 58 1.50 2.80 0.97
C ASP A 58 0.93 3.34 2.31
N GLY A 59 0.86 2.49 3.34
CA GLY A 59 0.26 2.82 4.64
C GLY A 59 -1.23 2.46 4.77
N TYR A 60 -1.80 1.68 3.86
CA TYR A 60 -3.18 1.20 4.00
C TYR A 60 -3.33 0.22 5.18
N LYS A 61 -4.30 0.48 6.05
CA LYS A 61 -4.51 -0.24 7.31
C LYS A 61 -4.69 -1.76 7.18
N ALA A 62 -5.12 -2.24 6.00
CA ALA A 62 -5.28 -3.67 5.75
C ALA A 62 -4.00 -4.47 5.97
N TYR A 63 -2.82 -3.89 5.72
CA TYR A 63 -1.53 -4.57 5.88
C TYR A 63 -1.16 -4.83 7.34
N GLU A 64 -1.73 -4.11 8.31
CA GLU A 64 -1.46 -4.29 9.75
C GLU A 64 -1.88 -5.67 10.28
N LYS A 65 -2.66 -6.43 9.50
CA LYS A 65 -3.08 -7.80 9.83
C LYS A 65 -2.16 -8.88 9.25
N THR A 66 -1.12 -8.49 8.51
CA THR A 66 -0.09 -9.40 8.01
C THR A 66 0.98 -9.63 9.09
N GLU A 67 1.79 -10.67 8.94
CA GLU A 67 2.94 -10.96 9.83
C GLU A 67 4.23 -10.25 9.36
N ALA A 68 4.14 -9.45 8.29
CA ALA A 68 5.28 -8.80 7.67
C ALA A 68 5.77 -7.59 8.48
N LYS A 69 7.06 -7.27 8.33
CA LYS A 69 7.65 -6.02 8.83
C LYS A 69 7.32 -4.90 7.84
N LEU A 70 6.34 -4.08 8.17
CA LEU A 70 5.87 -3.02 7.29
C LEU A 70 6.89 -1.87 7.17
N VAL A 71 7.20 -1.47 5.93
CA VAL A 71 8.02 -0.31 5.60
C VAL A 71 7.18 0.68 4.80
N GLY A 72 6.99 1.88 5.33
CA GLY A 72 6.14 2.89 4.71
C GLY A 72 6.79 3.57 3.49
N CYS A 73 5.97 3.86 2.49
CA CYS A 73 6.40 4.57 1.30
C CYS A 73 6.54 6.09 1.53
N TRP A 74 7.74 6.63 1.35
CA TRP A 74 8.02 8.07 1.50
C TRP A 74 7.22 8.96 0.54
N ALA A 75 6.93 8.48 -0.67
CA ALA A 75 6.10 9.22 -1.63
C ALA A 75 4.66 9.39 -1.09
N HIS A 76 4.11 8.36 -0.46
CA HIS A 76 2.79 8.42 0.17
C HIS A 76 2.79 9.34 1.41
N ALA A 77 3.82 9.25 2.24
CA ALA A 77 3.97 10.16 3.38
C ALA A 77 4.03 11.64 2.94
N ARG A 78 4.88 11.96 1.97
CA ARG A 78 5.02 13.34 1.44
C ARG A 78 3.71 13.89 0.89
N ARG A 79 2.92 13.08 0.17
CA ARG A 79 1.61 13.50 -0.37
C ARG A 79 0.67 13.97 0.75
N LYS A 80 0.66 13.26 1.88
CA LYS A 80 -0.17 13.61 3.04
C LYS A 80 0.22 14.93 3.70
N PHE A 81 1.51 15.25 3.77
CA PHE A 81 1.96 16.56 4.25
C PHE A 81 1.49 17.71 3.33
N ILE A 82 1.58 17.52 2.01
CA ILE A 82 1.12 18.50 1.03
C ILE A 82 -0.41 18.68 1.11
N GLU A 83 -1.18 17.58 1.19
CA GLU A 83 -2.63 17.63 1.38
C GLU A 83 -3.00 18.41 2.65
N ALA A 84 -2.26 18.19 3.75
CA ALA A 84 -2.49 18.91 5.01
C ALA A 84 -2.19 20.41 4.89
N GLU A 85 -1.10 20.80 4.22
CA GLU A 85 -0.76 22.20 3.95
C GLU A 85 -1.87 22.89 3.13
N GLN A 86 -2.36 22.24 2.08
CA GLN A 86 -3.42 22.78 1.23
C GLN A 86 -4.78 22.88 1.93
N SER A 87 -5.02 22.05 2.95
CA SER A 87 -6.26 22.06 3.73
C SER A 87 -6.34 23.18 4.78
N GLN A 88 -5.26 23.95 4.98
CA GLN A 88 -5.24 25.03 5.96
C GLN A 88 -6.24 26.16 5.60
N PRO A 89 -7.11 26.59 6.53
CA PRO A 89 -7.98 27.74 6.31
C PRO A 89 -7.14 29.01 6.06
N LYS A 90 -7.48 29.75 4.99
CA LYS A 90 -6.83 31.04 4.69
C LYS A 90 -6.96 31.97 5.91
N GLY A 91 -5.82 32.41 6.45
CA GLY A 91 -5.75 33.38 7.56
C GLY A 91 -5.38 32.81 8.93
N LYS A 92 -5.20 31.49 9.09
CA LYS A 92 -4.63 30.90 10.32
C LYS A 92 -3.37 30.12 9.98
N GLN A 93 -2.20 30.76 10.09
CA GLN A 93 -0.94 30.04 10.19
C GLN A 93 -0.89 29.34 11.55
N GLY A 94 -1.21 28.05 11.59
CA GLY A 94 -0.85 27.21 12.73
C GLY A 94 0.65 27.28 12.94
N LYS A 95 1.11 27.43 14.19
CA LYS A 95 2.54 27.36 14.54
C LYS A 95 3.05 25.98 14.12
N GLY A 96 3.62 25.90 12.92
CA GLY A 96 4.32 24.72 12.43
C GLY A 96 5.44 24.43 13.42
N GLY A 97 5.38 23.27 14.08
CA GLY A 97 6.50 22.78 14.87
C GLY A 97 7.70 22.71 13.94
N LYS A 98 8.74 23.48 14.27
CA LYS A 98 10.05 23.33 13.63
C LYS A 98 10.48 21.87 13.83
N ILE A 99 10.68 21.17 12.73
CA ILE A 99 11.45 19.92 12.68
C ILE A 99 12.92 20.23 12.90
#